data_AF-D1YZU7-F1
#
_entry.id   AF-D1YZU7-F1
#
_cell.length_a   1.000
_cell.length_b   1.000
_cell.length_c   1.000
_cell.angle_alpha   90.00
_cell.angle_beta   90.00
_cell.angle_gamma   90.00
#
_symmetry.space_group_name_H-M   'P 1'
#
loop_
_entity.id
_entity.type
_entity.pdbx_description
1 polymer ?
#
loop_
_entity_poly.entity_id
_entity_poly.type
_entity_poly.pdbx_seq_one_letter_code
_entity_poly.pdbx_strand_id
1 'polypeptide(L)'
;MVAKEGREKRNFGLVNEKGEEVGTFTGAQPRDAALKVANRGMASIVLREKGTKKLHYFVGKRELVAVPKNAPAWIQAAAKENKGKIYKANVEKIGTAQLKYVKLDRNDKSLFKIPKKDGKKKAKK
;
A
#
# COMPACT_ATOMS: atom_id res chain seq x y z
N MET A 1 -19.32 -2.14 25.00
CA MET A 1 -17.94 -2.13 24.45
C MET A 1 -17.72 -3.41 23.67
N VAL A 2 -17.66 -3.38 22.35
CA VAL A 2 -17.37 -4.58 21.54
C VAL A 2 -15.86 -4.65 21.33
N ALA A 3 -15.19 -5.54 22.06
CA ALA A 3 -13.81 -5.93 21.77
C ALA A 3 -13.78 -6.54 20.36
N LYS A 4 -13.15 -5.84 19.41
CA LYS A 4 -13.01 -6.36 18.04
C LYS A 4 -11.99 -7.49 18.10
N GLU A 5 -12.51 -8.71 18.16
CA GLU A 5 -11.81 -9.99 18.00
C GLU A 5 -10.59 -9.83 17.11
N GLY A 6 -9.45 -10.26 17.64
CA GLY A 6 -8.13 -10.03 17.07
C GLY A 6 -8.06 -10.57 15.65
N ARG A 7 -8.26 -9.70 14.66
CA ARG A 7 -8.06 -10.02 13.25
C ARG A 7 -6.65 -10.59 13.10
N GLU A 8 -6.57 -11.88 12.77
CA GLU A 8 -5.33 -12.61 12.64
C GLU A 8 -4.34 -11.81 11.80
N LYS A 9 -3.18 -11.50 12.39
CA LYS A 9 -2.15 -10.72 11.71
C LYS A 9 -1.58 -11.58 10.60
N ARG A 10 -1.89 -11.21 9.36
CA ARG A 10 -1.33 -11.84 8.18
C ARG A 10 0.00 -11.19 7.82
N ASN A 11 0.86 -12.00 7.24
CA ASN A 11 2.17 -11.56 6.82
C ASN A 11 2.20 -11.36 5.31
N PHE A 12 2.50 -10.14 4.86
CA PHE A 12 2.53 -9.76 3.46
C PHE A 12 3.97 -9.47 3.00
N GLY A 13 4.50 -10.26 2.08
CA GLY A 13 5.74 -9.96 1.38
C GLY A 13 5.51 -8.89 0.32
N LEU A 14 6.21 -7.77 0.42
CA LEU A 14 6.30 -6.77 -0.63
C LEU A 14 7.24 -7.29 -1.72
N VAL A 15 6.74 -7.34 -2.94
CA VAL A 15 7.49 -7.75 -4.13
C VAL A 15 7.67 -6.55 -5.04
N ASN A 16 8.85 -6.38 -5.63
CA ASN A 16 9.08 -5.35 -6.65
C ASN A 16 8.65 -5.84 -8.05
N GLU A 17 8.69 -4.94 -9.03
CA GLU A 17 8.41 -5.25 -10.45
C GLU A 17 9.40 -6.26 -11.06
N LYS A 18 10.56 -6.49 -10.42
CA LYS A 18 11.55 -7.49 -10.83
C LYS A 18 11.28 -8.88 -10.24
N GLY A 19 10.27 -9.02 -9.37
CA GLY A 19 9.95 -10.27 -8.68
C GLY A 19 10.76 -10.52 -7.41
N GLU A 20 11.50 -9.53 -6.91
CA GLU A 20 12.31 -9.63 -5.69
C GLU A 20 11.51 -9.17 -4.47
N GLU A 21 11.64 -9.90 -3.36
CA GLU A 21 10.96 -9.57 -2.11
C GLU A 21 11.71 -8.44 -1.39
N VAL A 22 11.21 -7.21 -1.48
CA VAL A 22 11.85 -5.98 -0.92
C VAL A 22 11.71 -5.93 0.60
N GLY A 23 10.68 -6.57 1.14
CA GLY A 23 10.47 -6.61 2.58
C GLY A 23 9.20 -7.31 2.96
N THR A 24 9.04 -7.57 4.26
CA THR A 24 7.87 -8.23 4.81
C THR A 24 7.12 -7.26 5.73
N PHE A 25 5.80 -7.18 5.57
CA PHE A 25 4.90 -6.29 6.31
C PHE A 25 3.77 -7.08 6.94
N THR A 26 3.55 -6.87 8.23
CA THR A 26 2.44 -7.49 8.97
C THR A 26 1.22 -6.56 9.01
N GLY A 27 0.04 -7.13 8.81
CA GLY A 27 -1.22 -6.39 8.86
C GLY A 27 -2.42 -7.32 9.05
N ALA A 28 -3.48 -6.81 9.69
CA ALA A 28 -4.76 -7.51 9.75
C ALA A 28 -5.46 -7.52 8.37
N GLN A 29 -5.25 -6.47 7.57
CA GLN A 29 -5.78 -6.35 6.22
C GLN A 29 -4.63 -6.06 5.24
N PRO A 30 -4.73 -6.50 3.97
CA PRO A 30 -3.72 -6.20 2.96
C PRO A 30 -3.59 -4.68 2.72
N ARG A 31 -4.67 -3.93 2.98
CA ARG A 31 -4.69 -2.46 2.89
C ARG A 31 -3.81 -1.79 3.96
N ASP A 32 -3.77 -2.31 5.19
CA ASP A 32 -2.90 -1.80 6.26
C ASP A 32 -1.43 -1.97 5.92
N ALA A 33 -1.06 -3.15 5.41
CA ALA A 33 0.29 -3.40 4.91
C ALA A 33 0.62 -2.44 3.76
N ALA A 34 -0.32 -2.21 2.84
CA ALA A 34 -0.12 -1.26 1.75
C ALA A 34 0.06 0.19 2.27
N LEU A 35 -0.73 0.61 3.27
CA LEU A 35 -0.61 1.93 3.88
C LEU A 35 0.77 2.14 4.52
N LYS A 36 1.32 1.12 5.19
CA LYS A 36 2.69 1.17 5.72
C LYS A 36 3.72 1.34 4.62
N VAL A 37 3.56 0.63 3.51
CA VAL A 37 4.45 0.74 2.34
C VAL A 37 4.34 2.12 1.68
N ALA A 38 3.12 2.65 1.52
CA ALA A 38 2.87 3.99 0.97
C ALA A 38 3.47 5.08 1.88
N ASN A 39 3.37 4.94 3.20
CA ASN A 39 4.01 5.85 4.15
C ASN A 39 5.54 5.84 4.02
N ARG A 40 6.15 4.70 3.67
CA ARG A 40 7.58 4.62 3.36
C ARG A 40 7.98 5.34 2.06
N GLY A 41 7.02 5.82 1.26
CA GLY A 41 7.28 6.57 0.03
C GLY A 41 7.21 5.73 -1.25
N MET A 42 6.79 4.46 -1.17
CA MET A 42 6.59 3.61 -2.34
C MET A 42 5.19 3.80 -2.93
N ALA A 43 5.12 4.28 -4.18
CA ALA A 43 3.85 4.42 -4.90
C ALA A 43 3.37 3.11 -5.54
N SER A 44 4.31 2.28 -5.99
CA SER A 44 4.04 0.96 -6.58
C SER A 44 4.12 -0.12 -5.51
N ILE A 45 2.98 -0.74 -5.17
CA ILE A 45 2.90 -1.66 -4.04
C ILE A 45 2.31 -3.00 -4.50
N VAL A 46 3.14 -4.05 -4.51
CA VAL A 46 2.69 -5.42 -4.78
C VAL A 46 2.88 -6.25 -3.53
N LEU A 47 1.77 -6.68 -2.92
CA LEU A 47 1.78 -7.46 -1.70
C LEU A 47 1.38 -8.89 -1.98
N ARG A 48 2.28 -9.82 -1.68
CA ARG A 48 2.03 -11.25 -1.64
C ARG A 48 1.69 -11.65 -0.21
N GLU A 49 0.61 -12.39 -0.01
CA GLU A 49 0.33 -12.96 1.31
C GLU A 49 1.16 -14.23 1.55
N LYS A 50 2.03 -14.25 2.57
CA LYS A 50 2.79 -15.45 2.94
C LYS A 50 1.83 -16.50 3.50
N GLY A 51 1.95 -17.73 2.99
CA GLY A 51 1.03 -18.82 3.29
C GLY A 51 -0.08 -19.00 2.25
N THR A 52 -0.36 -17.99 1.42
CA THR A 52 -1.27 -18.15 0.28
C THR A 52 -0.59 -17.79 -1.03
N LYS A 53 -1.25 -18.14 -2.13
CA LYS A 53 -0.79 -17.82 -3.49
C LYS A 53 -1.36 -16.49 -3.99
N LYS A 54 -1.84 -15.61 -3.10
CA LYS A 54 -2.54 -14.38 -3.50
C LYS A 54 -1.58 -13.20 -3.56
N LEU A 55 -1.65 -12.46 -4.66
CA LEU A 55 -1.05 -11.15 -4.85
C LEU A 55 -2.13 -10.09 -4.82
N HIS A 56 -1.80 -8.97 -4.19
CA HIS A 56 -2.60 -7.78 -4.15
C HIS A 56 -1.81 -6.62 -4.75
N TYR A 57 -2.39 -5.95 -5.73
CA TYR A 57 -1.80 -4.77 -6.34
C TYR A 57 -2.44 -3.52 -5.77
N PHE A 58 -1.61 -2.64 -5.23
CA PHE A 58 -2.00 -1.36 -4.69
C PHE A 58 -1.17 -0.23 -5.31
N VAL A 59 -1.79 0.95 -5.40
CA VAL A 59 -1.09 2.21 -5.67
C VAL A 59 -1.14 3.05 -4.41
N GLY A 60 0.03 3.37 -3.88
CA GLY A 60 0.21 4.38 -2.86
C GLY A 60 0.23 5.78 -3.47
N LYS A 61 -0.47 6.71 -2.85
CA LYS A 61 -0.37 8.14 -3.09
C LYS A 61 -0.03 8.81 -1.78
N ARG A 62 0.89 9.77 -1.81
CA ARG A 62 1.24 10.58 -0.64
C ARG A 62 1.06 12.04 -1.03
N GLU A 63 0.08 12.69 -0.43
CA GLU A 63 -0.27 14.07 -0.73
C GLU A 63 -0.03 14.94 0.50
N LEU A 64 0.50 16.14 0.28
CA LEU A 64 0.64 17.18 1.30
C LEU A 64 -0.70 17.92 1.41
N VAL A 65 -1.44 17.65 2.47
CA VAL A 65 -2.75 18.27 2.71
C VAL A 65 -2.63 19.27 3.85
N ALA A 66 -3.30 20.42 3.71
CA ALA A 66 -3.40 21.38 4.80
C ALA A 66 -4.14 20.75 5.99
N VAL A 67 -3.67 21.03 7.20
CA VAL A 67 -4.33 20.52 8.40
C VAL A 67 -5.70 21.17 8.54
N PRO A 68 -6.78 20.37 8.68
CA PRO A 68 -8.10 20.93 8.96
C PRO A 68 -8.10 21.57 10.35
N LYS A 69 -8.80 22.69 10.51
CA LYS A 69 -8.91 23.44 11.78
C LYS A 69 -9.38 22.61 12.98
N ASN A 70 -10.10 21.50 12.73
CA ASN A 70 -10.62 20.61 13.75
C ASN A 70 -9.74 19.36 13.99
N ALA A 71 -8.48 19.38 13.55
CA ALA A 71 -7.56 18.27 13.80
C ALA A 71 -7.15 18.20 15.28
N PRO A 72 -6.90 17.02 15.85
CA PRO A 72 -6.41 16.87 17.21
C PRO A 72 -5.01 17.50 17.38
N ALA A 73 -4.70 17.95 18.61
CA ALA A 73 -3.50 18.73 18.92
C ALA A 73 -2.19 18.08 18.48
N TRP A 74 -2.08 16.74 18.56
CA TRP A 74 -0.89 16.01 18.12
C TRP A 74 -0.64 16.10 16.60
N ILE A 75 -1.68 16.20 15.78
CA ILE A 75 -1.56 16.45 14.32
C ILE A 75 -1.15 17.90 14.06
N GLN A 76 -1.74 18.84 14.79
CA GLN A 76 -1.42 20.26 14.64
C GLN A 76 0.04 20.56 15.02
N ALA A 77 0.55 19.90 16.06
CA ALA A 77 1.95 19.98 16.45
C ALA A 77 2.88 19.44 15.34
N ALA A 78 2.63 18.24 14.82
CA ALA A 78 3.41 17.67 13.72
C ALA A 78 3.34 18.50 12.42
N ALA A 79 2.24 19.24 12.23
CA ALA A 79 2.07 20.12 11.09
C ALA A 79 2.78 21.47 11.24
N LYS A 80 2.98 21.98 12.47
CA LYS A 80 3.74 23.22 12.70
C LYS A 80 5.15 23.14 12.13
N GLU A 81 5.82 22.00 12.24
CA GLU A 81 7.13 21.76 11.61
C GLU A 81 7.09 21.80 10.08
N ASN A 82 5.96 21.42 9.47
CA ASN A 82 5.77 21.33 8.01
C ASN A 82 4.90 22.46 7.45
N LYS A 83 4.98 23.68 8.02
CA LYS A 83 4.23 24.87 7.56
C LYS A 83 2.70 24.64 7.49
N GLY A 84 2.13 23.91 8.45
CA GLY A 84 0.70 23.61 8.54
C GLY A 84 0.21 22.50 7.60
N LYS A 85 1.12 21.73 6.99
CA LYS A 85 0.79 20.63 6.08
C LYS A 85 1.16 19.28 6.69
N ILE A 86 0.34 18.28 6.40
CA ILE A 86 0.58 16.89 6.80
C ILE A 86 0.64 15.99 5.58
N TYR A 87 1.50 14.98 5.66
CA TYR A 87 1.51 13.93 4.66
C TYR A 87 0.36 12.98 4.92
N LYS A 88 -0.59 12.94 4.00
CA LYS A 88 -1.66 11.95 3.98
C LYS A 88 -1.29 10.87 2.99
N ALA A 89 -0.97 9.68 3.50
CA ALA A 89 -0.85 8.50 2.66
C ALA A 89 -2.24 7.94 2.38
N ASN A 90 -2.48 7.61 1.13
CA ASN A 90 -3.65 6.91 0.67
C ASN A 90 -3.23 5.73 -0.19
N VAL A 91 -4.06 4.69 -0.21
CA VAL A 91 -3.81 3.49 -1.02
C VAL A 91 -5.07 3.11 -1.77
N GLU A 92 -4.92 2.94 -3.07
CA GLU A 92 -5.96 2.44 -3.96
C GLU A 92 -5.64 0.99 -4.33
N LYS A 93 -6.61 0.10 -4.16
CA LYS A 93 -6.50 -1.28 -4.63
C LYS A 93 -6.77 -1.31 -6.13
N ILE A 94 -5.82 -1.80 -6.92
CA ILE A 94 -6.01 -1.96 -8.37
C ILE A 94 -6.68 -3.30 -8.65
N GLY A 95 -6.22 -4.35 -7.97
CA GLY A 95 -6.70 -5.69 -8.23
C GLY A 95 -5.99 -6.73 -7.38
N THR A 96 -6.27 -7.98 -7.70
CA THR A 96 -5.64 -9.15 -7.08
C THR A 96 -5.34 -10.18 -8.16
N ALA A 97 -4.20 -10.83 -8.04
CA ALA A 97 -3.87 -12.01 -8.84
C ALA A 97 -3.63 -13.20 -7.92
N GLN A 98 -3.64 -14.38 -8.52
CA GLN A 98 -3.26 -15.61 -7.86
C GLN A 98 -2.06 -16.20 -8.60
N LEU A 99 -0.98 -16.48 -7.87
CA LEU A 99 0.17 -17.22 -8.37
C LEU A 99 -0.23 -18.68 -8.61
N LYS A 100 0.30 -19.26 -9.68
CA LYS A 100 0.23 -20.71 -9.88
C LYS A 100 1.15 -21.45 -8.89
N TYR A 101 2.35 -20.90 -8.67
CA TYR A 101 3.39 -21.51 -7.85
C TYR A 101 3.77 -20.66 -6.63
N VAL A 102 4.17 -21.34 -5.54
CA VAL A 102 4.60 -20.69 -4.28
C VAL A 102 6.01 -20.09 -4.39
N LYS A 103 6.85 -20.60 -5.29
CA LYS A 103 8.19 -20.03 -5.56
C LYS A 103 8.05 -18.91 -6.58
N LEU A 104 8.49 -17.69 -6.21
CA LEU A 104 8.45 -16.49 -7.05
C LEU A 104 9.21 -16.66 -8.36
N ASP A 105 10.34 -17.38 -8.32
CA ASP A 105 11.24 -17.63 -9.45
C ASP A 105 10.60 -18.43 -10.60
N ARG A 106 9.61 -19.27 -10.31
CA ARG A 106 8.91 -20.10 -11.31
C ARG A 106 7.69 -19.41 -11.92
N ASN A 107 7.36 -18.21 -11.45
CA ASN A 107 6.14 -17.52 -11.85
C ASN A 107 6.49 -16.34 -12.75
N ASP A 108 5.70 -16.12 -13.80
CA ASP A 108 6.01 -15.14 -14.82
C ASP A 108 6.24 -13.75 -14.21
N LYS A 109 7.38 -13.13 -14.53
CA LYS A 109 7.81 -11.86 -13.96
C LYS A 109 6.84 -10.71 -14.30
N SER A 110 6.07 -10.87 -15.38
CA SER A 110 5.03 -9.92 -15.81
C SER A 110 3.88 -9.84 -14.81
N LEU A 111 3.66 -10.87 -13.99
CA LEU A 111 2.64 -10.87 -12.94
C LEU A 111 3.03 -10.01 -11.74
N PHE A 112 4.30 -9.61 -11.57
CA PHE A 112 4.70 -8.68 -10.52
C PHE A 112 4.69 -7.23 -10.98
N LYS A 113 4.42 -7.00 -12.27
CA LYS A 113 4.21 -5.68 -12.80
C LYS A 113 2.80 -5.24 -12.44
N ILE A 114 2.70 -4.12 -11.74
CA ILE A 114 1.40 -3.50 -11.50
C ILE A 114 0.83 -3.18 -12.88
N PRO A 115 -0.39 -3.66 -13.22
CA PRO A 115 -1.02 -3.23 -14.45
C PRO A 115 -1.09 -1.71 -14.37
N LYS A 116 -0.37 -1.00 -15.25
CA LYS A 116 -0.47 0.45 -15.36
C LYS A 116 -1.96 0.72 -15.48
N LYS A 117 -2.53 1.40 -14.47
CA LYS A 117 -3.85 2.01 -14.63
C LYS A 117 -3.63 2.95 -15.80
N ASP A 118 -4.08 2.50 -16.98
CA ASP A 118 -3.80 3.11 -18.25
C ASP A 118 -3.97 4.60 -18.09
N GLY A 119 -2.96 5.36 -18.51
CA GLY A 119 -2.92 6.78 -18.30
C GLY A 119 -4.11 7.40 -19.01
N LYS A 120 -5.25 7.52 -18.33
CA LYS A 120 -6.18 8.60 -18.56
C LYS A 120 -5.45 9.87 -18.14
N LYS A 121 -4.53 10.32 -19.01
CA LYS A 121 -4.36 11.73 -19.31
C LYS A 121 -5.78 12.27 -19.46
N LYS A 122 -6.32 12.87 -18.40
CA LYS A 122 -7.39 13.84 -18.58
C LYS A 122 -6.72 14.97 -19.35
N ALA A 123 -6.78 14.86 -20.68
CA ALA A 123 -6.51 15.98 -21.56
C ALA A 123 -7.41 17.12 -21.10
N LYS A 124 -6.77 18.26 -20.81
CA LYS A 124 -7.43 19.55 -20.68
C LYS A 124 -8.46 19.70 -21.81
N LYS A 125 -9.66 20.15 -21.47
CA LYS A 125 -10.51 20.91 -22.38
C LYS A 125 -11.13 22.04 -21.59
#